data_AF-A0A2E0GTX2-F1
#
_entry.id   AF-A0A2E0GTX2-F1
#
_cell.length_a   1.000
_cell.length_b   1.000
_cell.length_c   1.000
_cell.angle_alpha   90.00
_cell.angle_beta   90.00
_cell.angle_gamma   90.00
#
_symmetry.space_group_name_H-M   'P 1'
#
loop_
_entity.id
_entity.type
_entity.pdbx_description
1 polymer ?
#
loop_
_entity_poly.entity_id
_entity_poly.type
_entity_poly.pdbx_seq_one_letter_code
_entity_poly.pdbx_strand_id
1 'polypeptide(L)' 'MAGGGSTTVLVSTGGKSNSLRTTFPMWLVEQFELKSGQKVEWKVASDDSGELFIKVKPRGVSDGA' A
#
# COMPACT_ATOMS: atom_id res chain seq x y z
N MET A 1 -2.33 -0.99 19.00
CA MET A 1 -2.53 -2.32 18.36
C MET A 1 -1.19 -2.76 17.80
N ALA A 2 -0.77 -4.00 18.08
CA ALA A 2 0.61 -4.47 17.89
C ALA A 2 1.11 -4.33 16.44
N GLY A 3 2.09 -3.45 16.23
CA GLY A 3 2.81 -3.30 14.96
C GLY A 3 3.81 -4.44 14.78
N GLY A 4 3.32 -5.67 14.64
CA GLY A 4 4.14 -6.79 14.19
C GLY A 4 4.52 -6.61 12.73
N GLY A 5 5.78 -6.89 12.38
CA GLY A 5 6.21 -6.90 10.97
C GLY A 5 5.39 -7.92 10.18
N SER A 6 4.81 -7.49 9.05
CA SER A 6 4.07 -8.36 8.14
C SER A 6 4.81 -8.46 6.81
N THR A 7 5.05 -9.68 6.34
CA THR A 7 5.64 -9.94 5.02
C THR A 7 4.55 -10.40 4.06
N THR A 8 4.50 -9.81 2.86
CA THR A 8 3.61 -10.23 1.77
C THR A 8 4.44 -10.58 0.54
N VAL A 9 3.95 -11.50 -0.29
CA VAL A 9 4.61 -11.93 -1.53
C VAL A 9 4.05 -11.14 -2.70
N LEU A 10 4.94 -10.63 -3.56
CA LEU A 10 4.55 -10.01 -4.83
C LEU A 10 4.05 -11.08 -5.80
N VAL A 11 2.90 -10.84 -6.41
CA VAL A 11 2.32 -11.72 -7.43
C VAL A 11 2.24 -11.01 -8.77
N SER A 12 2.46 -11.75 -9.86
CA SER A 12 2.26 -11.26 -11.22
C SER A 12 0.80 -10.96 -11.48
N THR A 13 0.50 -9.86 -12.17
CA THR A 13 -0.86 -9.61 -12.66
C THR A 13 -1.08 -10.33 -13.98
N GLY A 14 -2.03 -11.27 -14.03
CA GLY A 14 -2.40 -11.93 -15.28
C GLY A 14 -2.97 -10.94 -16.31
N GLY A 15 -2.58 -11.13 -17.58
CA GLY A 15 -3.15 -10.41 -18.72
C GLY A 15 -2.50 -9.05 -19.03
N LYS A 16 -1.63 -9.04 -20.06
CA LYS A 16 -1.11 -7.87 -20.81
C LYS A 16 -0.31 -6.80 -20.06
N SER A 17 -0.33 -6.74 -18.73
CA SER A 17 0.42 -5.77 -17.93
C SER A 17 1.60 -6.44 -17.25
N ASN A 18 2.79 -5.83 -17.35
CA ASN A 18 4.03 -6.28 -16.68
C ASN A 18 4.11 -5.82 -15.21
N SER A 19 2.98 -5.48 -14.58
CA SER A 19 2.96 -4.99 -13.21
C SER A 19 2.98 -6.14 -12.20
N LEU A 20 3.72 -5.94 -11.11
CA LEU A 20 3.60 -6.75 -9.89
C LEU A 20 2.62 -6.06 -8.94
N ARG A 21 1.80 -6.84 -8.24
CA ARG A 21 0.91 -6.32 -7.18
C ARG A 21 1.26 -6.97 -5.85
N THR A 22 1.12 -6.19 -4.78
CA THR A 22 1.06 -6.69 -3.40
C THR A 22 -0.36 -6.51 -2.88
N THR A 23 -0.79 -7.39 -1.97
CA THR A 23 -2.08 -7.27 -1.29
C THR A 23 -1.93 -6.28 -0.15
N PHE A 24 -2.88 -5.35 0.01
CA PHE A 24 -2.96 -4.54 1.22
C PHE A 24 -3.41 -5.43 2.38
N PRO A 25 -2.63 -5.49 3.49
CA PRO A 25 -3.08 -6.12 4.72
C PRO A 25 -4.45 -5.60 5.16
N MET A 26 -5.35 -6.51 5.59
CA MET A 26 -6.71 -6.13 5.99
C MET A 26 -6.76 -5.08 7.09
N TRP A 27 -5.83 -5.13 8.05
CA TRP A 27 -5.76 -4.14 9.12
C TRP A 27 -5.50 -2.71 8.60
N LEU A 28 -4.75 -2.55 7.50
CA LEU A 28 -4.56 -1.24 6.85
C LEU A 28 -5.83 -0.79 6.13
N VAL A 29 -6.55 -1.73 5.51
CA VAL A 29 -7.84 -1.47 4.86
C VAL A 29 -8.85 -0.95 5.89
N GLU A 30 -8.93 -1.59 7.04
CA GLU A 30 -9.84 -1.21 8.13
C GLU A 30 -9.41 0.11 8.78
N GLN A 31 -8.12 0.27 9.12
CA GLN A 31 -7.61 1.45 9.80
C GLN A 31 -7.76 2.73 8.96
N PHE A 32 -7.60 2.63 7.64
CA PHE A 32 -7.69 3.78 6.72
C PHE A 32 -9.00 3.80 5.92
N GLU A 33 -9.97 2.94 6.27
CA GLU A 33 -11.28 2.83 5.62
C GLU A 33 -11.19 2.73 4.08
N LEU A 34 -10.20 1.98 3.58
CA LEU A 34 -9.93 1.87 2.15
C LEU A 34 -11.04 1.11 1.43
N LYS A 35 -11.40 1.56 0.23
CA LYS A 35 -12.46 0.95 -0.58
C LYS A 35 -11.94 0.48 -1.93
N SER A 36 -12.53 -0.61 -2.44
CA SER A 36 -12.26 -1.05 -3.82
C SER A 36 -12.57 0.07 -4.82
N GLY A 37 -11.69 0.25 -5.80
CA GLY A 37 -11.79 1.34 -6.79
C GLY A 37 -11.33 2.72 -6.30
N GLN A 38 -10.94 2.87 -5.02
CA GLN A 38 -10.40 4.12 -4.51
C GLN A 38 -9.04 4.43 -5.14
N LYS A 39 -8.82 5.72 -5.44
CA LYS A 39 -7.52 6.20 -5.91
C LYS A 39 -6.57 6.38 -4.73
N VAL A 40 -5.34 5.91 -4.90
CA VAL A 40 -4.24 6.04 -3.93
C VAL A 40 -3.08 6.76 -4.60
N GLU A 41 -2.44 7.65 -3.85
CA GLU A 41 -1.21 8.33 -4.27
C GLU A 41 0.00 7.66 -3.61
N TRP A 42 1.03 7.41 -4.40
CA TRP A 42 2.24 6.71 -3.98
C TRP A 42 3.42 7.65 -4.08
N LYS A 43 4.21 7.74 -3.01
CA LYS A 43 5.54 8.37 -3.03
C LYS A 43 6.57 7.32 -2.64
N VAL A 44 7.54 7.13 -3.52
CA VAL A 44 8.59 6.14 -3.37
C VAL A 44 9.88 6.86 -2.99
N ALA A 45 10.57 6.36 -1.98
CA ALA A 45 11.87 6.82 -1.55
C ALA A 45 12.74 5.60 -1.19
N SER A 46 14.05 5.78 -1.19
CA SER A 46 15.00 4.79 -0.67
C SER A 46 16.04 5.46 0.20
N ASP A 47 16.60 4.73 1.15
CA ASP A 47 17.76 5.19 1.92
C ASP A 47 19.08 4.62 1.36
N ASP A 48 20.19 5.03 1.98
CA ASP A 48 21.54 4.60 1.61
C ASP A 48 21.81 3.12 1.94
N SER A 49 20.97 2.49 2.78
CA SER A 49 21.04 1.06 3.13
C SER A 49 20.38 0.18 2.07
N GLY A 50 19.71 0.78 1.08
CA GLY A 50 18.94 0.09 0.04
C GLY A 50 17.53 -0.29 0.48
N GLU A 51 17.03 0.26 1.59
CA GLU A 51 15.65 0.05 2.02
C GLU A 51 14.70 0.90 1.17
N LEU A 52 13.63 0.28 0.69
CA LEU A 52 12.58 0.93 -0.08
C LEU A 52 11.45 1.37 0.85
N PHE A 53 11.18 2.67 0.88
CA PHE A 53 10.07 3.26 1.60
C PHE A 53 8.97 3.68 0.63
N ILE A 54 7.76 3.25 0.92
CA ILE A 54 6.58 3.63 0.15
C ILE A 54 5.62 4.35 1.08
N LYS A 55 5.42 5.65 0.83
CA LYS A 55 4.38 6.43 1.49
C LYS A 55 3.12 6.42 0.64
N VAL A 56 2.04 5.88 1.20
CA VAL A 56 0.74 5.78 0.55
C VAL A 56 -0.21 6.79 1.17
N LYS A 57 -0.82 7.68 0.37
CA LYS A 57 -1.92 8.56 0.80
C LYS A 57 -3.20 8.17 0.05
N PRO A 58 -4.22 7.64 0.74
CA PRO A 58 -5.55 7.44 0.14
C PRO A 58 -6.16 8.79 -0.25
N ARG A 59 -6.74 8.90 -1.45
CA ARG A 59 -7.49 10.11 -1.83
C ARG A 59 -8.95 9.97 -1.41
N GLY A 60 -9.49 11.01 -0.77
CA GLY A 60 -10.91 11.09 -0.38
C GLY A 60 -11.25 10.48 0.98
N VAL A 61 -10.26 10.03 1.76
CA VAL A 61 -10.42 9.95 3.21
C VAL A 61 -10.33 11.39 3.68
N SER A 62 -11.43 11.93 4.21
CA SER A 62 -11.46 13.24 4.85
C SER A 62 -10.29 13.27 5.84
N ASP A 63 -9.35 14.21 5.69
CA ASP A 63 -8.40 14.52 6.76
C ASP A 63 -9.29 14.83 7.97
N GLY A 64 -9.35 13.90 8.94
CA GLY A 64 -10.18 14.05 10.12
C GLY A 64 -9.82 15.36 10.81
N ALA A 65 -10.84 16.18 11.02
CA ALA A 65 -10.77 17.34 11.89
C ALA A 65 -10.43 16.91 13.33
#